data_AF-A0AAV0PLH3-F1
#
_entry.id   AF-A0AAV0PLH3-F1
#
_cell.length_a   1.000
_cell.length_b   1.000
_cell.length_c   1.000
_cell.angle_alpha   90.00
_cell.angle_beta   90.00
_cell.angle_gamma   90.00
#
_symmetry.space_group_name_H-M   'P 1'
#
loop_
_entity.id
_entity.type
_entity.pdbx_description
1 polymer ?
#
loop_
_entity_poly.entity_id
_entity_poly.type
_entity_poly.pdbx_seq_one_letter_code
_entity_poly.pdbx_strand_id
1 'polypeptide(L)'
;MANAASGMAVHDDCKLKFLELKAKRTYRSIIFKIEEKQKQVVVEKLGDPSQSYEDFAASIPADECRYAVYDFDFVTVENCQKSRIFFIAW
;
A
#
# COMPACT_ATOMS: atom_id res chain seq x y z
N MET A 1 -17.54 2.28 -6.14
CA MET A 1 -17.91 1.46 -4.97
C MET A 1 -17.14 0.15 -4.96
N ALA A 2 -16.04 0.12 -4.19
CA ALA A 2 -15.47 -1.12 -3.69
C ALA A 2 -16.39 -1.70 -2.60
N ASN A 3 -16.87 -2.93 -2.77
CA ASN A 3 -17.85 -3.54 -1.87
C ASN A 3 -17.20 -4.01 -0.57
N ALA A 4 -17.83 -3.71 0.56
CA ALA A 4 -17.45 -4.18 1.89
C ALA A 4 -18.56 -5.04 2.52
N ALA A 5 -18.19 -6.14 3.16
CA ALA A 5 -19.12 -7.10 3.76
C ALA A 5 -19.47 -6.80 5.24
N SER A 6 -18.76 -5.87 5.91
CA SER A 6 -18.83 -5.65 7.37
C SER A 6 -19.22 -4.22 7.80
N GLY A 7 -19.69 -3.37 6.89
CA GLY A 7 -20.03 -1.97 7.18
C GLY A 7 -18.84 -1.01 7.23
N MET A 8 -17.63 -1.49 6.93
CA MET A 8 -16.42 -0.68 6.73
C MET A 8 -16.19 -0.47 5.23
N ALA A 9 -16.58 0.68 4.69
CA ALA A 9 -16.40 0.99 3.27
C ALA A 9 -14.92 1.07 2.87
N VAL A 10 -14.65 1.00 1.57
CA VAL A 10 -13.31 1.25 1.02
C VAL A 10 -13.44 2.42 0.07
N HIS A 11 -12.73 3.52 0.34
CA HIS A 11 -12.72 4.68 -0.53
C HIS A 11 -12.20 4.28 -1.91
N ASP A 12 -12.84 4.76 -2.98
CA ASP A 12 -12.55 4.31 -4.36
C ASP A 12 -11.08 4.57 -4.75
N ASP A 13 -10.45 5.60 -4.19
CA ASP A 13 -9.01 5.88 -4.38
C ASP A 13 -8.11 4.71 -3.95
N CYS A 14 -8.49 3.92 -2.95
CA CYS A 14 -7.68 2.78 -2.53
C CYS A 14 -7.49 1.79 -3.68
N LYS A 15 -8.58 1.52 -4.42
CA LYS A 15 -8.56 0.66 -5.61
C LYS A 15 -7.81 1.33 -6.77
N LEU A 16 -8.06 2.63 -7.02
CA LEU A 16 -7.40 3.35 -8.10
C LEU A 16 -5.87 3.36 -7.92
N LYS A 17 -5.40 3.70 -6.71
CA LYS A 17 -3.96 3.74 -6.40
C LYS A 17 -3.31 2.37 -6.41
N PHE A 18 -4.00 1.34 -5.92
CA PHE A 18 -3.51 -0.03 -6.07
C PHE A 18 -3.39 -0.46 -7.54
N LEU A 19 -4.37 -0.12 -8.38
CA LEU A 19 -4.30 -0.42 -9.81
C LEU A 19 -3.17 0.33 -10.52
N GLU A 20 -2.93 1.59 -10.16
CA GLU A 20 -1.79 2.38 -10.66
C GLU A 20 -0.45 1.74 -10.28
N LEU A 21 -0.26 1.36 -9.01
CA LEU A 21 0.93 0.62 -8.54
C LEU A 21 1.09 -0.69 -9.32
N LYS A 22 0.04 -1.52 -9.38
CA LYS A 22 0.10 -2.85 -9.99
C LYS A 22 0.42 -2.79 -11.49
N ALA A 23 -0.18 -1.85 -12.21
CA ALA A 23 -0.06 -1.77 -13.66
C ALA A 23 1.17 -0.98 -14.12
N LYS A 24 1.50 0.11 -13.42
CA LYS A 24 2.49 1.09 -13.87
C LYS A 24 3.69 1.25 -12.94
N ARG A 25 3.68 0.59 -11.77
CA ARG A 25 4.76 0.68 -10.77
C ARG A 25 5.01 2.12 -10.33
N THR A 26 3.95 2.94 -10.27
CA THR A 26 4.00 4.37 -9.96
C THR A 26 4.31 4.67 -8.49
N TYR A 27 4.17 3.68 -7.62
CA TYR A 27 4.38 3.83 -6.19
C TYR A 27 5.19 2.64 -5.67
N ARG A 28 6.17 2.92 -4.79
CA ARG A 28 6.88 1.88 -4.03
C ARG A 28 5.98 1.24 -2.99
N SER A 29 5.15 2.05 -2.36
CA SER A 29 4.23 1.62 -1.31
C SER A 29 2.94 2.45 -1.33
N ILE A 30 1.89 1.87 -0.75
CA ILE A 30 0.63 2.55 -0.44
C ILE A 30 0.29 2.19 0.99
N ILE A 31 0.11 3.19 1.86
CA ILE A 31 -0.33 3.00 3.24
C ILE A 31 -1.80 3.40 3.31
N PHE A 32 -2.59 2.54 3.93
CA PHE A 32 -4.02 2.70 4.14
C PHE A 32 -4.32 2.80 5.63
N LYS A 33 -5.28 3.65 5.94
CA LYS A 33 -5.80 3.89 7.29
C LYS A 33 -7.29 3.59 7.33
N ILE A 34 -7.76 3.07 8.45
CA ILE A 34 -9.19 3.04 8.77
C ILE A 34 -9.56 4.37 9.42
N GLU A 35 -10.46 5.12 8.78
CA GLU A 35 -11.14 6.26 9.40
C GLU A 35 -12.42 5.78 10.08
N GLU A 36 -12.30 5.46 11.37
CA GLU A 36 -13.37 4.85 12.16
C GLU A 36 -14.66 5.68 12.18
N LYS A 37 -14.55 7.01 12.33
CA LYS A 37 -15.70 7.92 12.35
C LYS A 37 -16.53 7.86 11.06
N GLN A 38 -15.86 7.68 9.94
CA GLN A 38 -16.48 7.63 8.61
C GLN A 38 -16.73 6.19 8.16
N LYS A 39 -16.31 5.20 8.98
CA LYS A 39 -16.32 3.77 8.68
C LYS A 39 -15.81 3.48 7.27
N GLN A 40 -14.65 4.03 6.93
CA GLN A 40 -14.01 3.75 5.65
C GLN A 40 -12.50 3.58 5.72
N VAL A 41 -11.97 2.76 4.82
CA VAL A 41 -10.54 2.66 4.52
C VAL A 41 -10.18 3.74 3.50
N VAL A 42 -9.14 4.52 3.80
CA VAL A 42 -8.62 5.59 2.94
C VAL A 42 -7.13 5.41 2.68
N VAL A 43 -6.62 6.05 1.64
CA VAL A 43 -5.18 6.18 1.40
C VAL A 43 -4.63 7.22 2.37
N GLU A 44 -3.66 6.84 3.20
CA GLU A 44 -2.96 7.75 4.09
C GLU A 44 -1.69 8.31 3.42
N LYS A 45 -0.90 7.45 2.77
CA LYS A 45 0.36 7.86 2.14
C LYS A 45 0.67 7.04 0.89
N LEU A 46 1.27 7.71 -0.09
CA LEU A 46 1.84 7.10 -1.29
C LEU A 46 3.36 7.22 -1.20
N GLY A 47 4.06 6.10 -1.34
CA GLY A 47 5.50 6.06 -1.38
C GLY A 47 6.03 6.22 -2.81
N ASP A 48 6.98 7.13 -3.00
CA ASP A 48 7.63 7.34 -4.30
C ASP A 48 8.42 6.08 -4.73
N PRO A 49 8.48 5.72 -6.03
CA PRO A 49 9.25 4.56 -6.51
C PRO A 49 10.70 4.49 -6.04
N SER A 50 11.33 5.65 -5.75
CA SER A 50 12.70 5.77 -5.27
C SER A 50 12.89 5.56 -3.77
N GLN A 51 11.81 5.47 -2.99
CA GLN A 51 11.90 5.28 -1.54
C GLN A 51 12.44 3.90 -1.17
N SER A 52 13.24 3.88 -0.10
CA SER A 52 13.79 2.66 0.48
C SER A 52 12.75 1.90 1.32
N TYR A 53 13.12 0.71 1.80
CA TYR A 53 12.32 -0.02 2.78
C TYR A 53 12.28 0.73 4.11
N GLU A 54 13.39 1.33 4.53
CA GLU A 54 13.51 2.11 5.75
C GLU A 54 12.58 3.33 5.75
N ASP A 55 12.50 4.05 4.61
CA ASP A 55 11.58 5.18 4.45
C ASP A 55 10.11 4.75 4.57
N PHE A 56 9.79 3.57 4.03
CA PHE A 56 8.46 2.97 4.15
C PHE A 56 8.16 2.57 5.60
N ALA A 57 9.06 1.84 6.26
CA ALA A 57 8.89 1.40 7.64
C ALA A 57 8.74 2.58 8.60
N ALA A 58 9.56 3.62 8.43
CA ALA A 58 9.48 4.85 9.24
C ALA A 58 8.18 5.65 9.02
N SER A 59 7.44 5.36 7.94
CA SER A 59 6.17 6.03 7.66
C SER A 59 4.94 5.32 8.24
N ILE A 60 5.12 4.15 8.84
CA ILE A 60 4.05 3.44 9.55
C ILE A 60 4.21 3.71 11.06
N PRO A 61 3.16 4.21 11.74
CA PRO A 61 3.21 4.46 13.18
C PRO A 61 3.40 3.17 13.99
N ALA A 62 4.17 3.24 15.07
CA ALA A 62 4.46 2.08 15.93
C ALA A 62 3.31 1.72 16.88
N ASP A 63 2.41 2.66 17.13
CA ASP A 63 1.33 2.64 18.12
C ASP A 63 -0.06 2.53 17.50
N GLU A 64 -0.17 2.54 16.17
CA GLU A 64 -1.44 2.38 15.46
C GLU A 64 -1.33 1.36 14.33
N CYS A 65 -2.39 0.58 14.11
CA CYS A 65 -2.42 -0.38 13.01
C CYS A 65 -2.55 0.31 11.65
N ARG A 66 -1.99 -0.30 10.61
CA ARG A 66 -2.15 0.11 9.21
C ARG A 66 -2.25 -1.09 8.29
N TYR A 67 -2.91 -0.91 7.16
CA TYR A 67 -2.70 -1.80 6.02
C TYR A 67 -1.73 -1.14 5.05
N ALA A 68 -0.89 -1.94 4.41
CA ALA A 68 -0.01 -1.43 3.38
C ALA A 68 0.09 -2.39 2.20
N VAL A 69 0.35 -1.82 1.04
CA VAL A 69 0.85 -2.53 -0.14
C VAL A 69 2.29 -2.07 -0.37
N TYR A 70 3.22 -3.01 -0.54
CA TYR A 70 4.61 -2.72 -0.83
C TYR A 70 5.06 -3.51 -2.06
N ASP A 71 5.62 -2.83 -3.06
CA ASP A 71 6.21 -3.47 -4.24
C ASP A 71 7.69 -3.74 -3.99
N PHE A 72 7.97 -4.95 -3.52
CA PHE A 72 9.33 -5.39 -3.20
C PHE A 72 10.03 -5.80 -4.49
N ASP A 73 11.04 -5.03 -4.89
CA ASP A 73 11.88 -5.33 -6.04
C ASP A 73 13.17 -6.03 -5.62
N PHE A 74 13.66 -6.91 -6.48
CA PHE A 74 14.87 -7.67 -6.22
C PHE A 74 15.50 -8.12 -7.54
N VAL A 75 16.82 -8.29 -7.50
CA VAL A 75 17.60 -8.82 -8.61
C VAL A 75 17.83 -10.31 -8.37
N THR A 76 17.49 -11.15 -9.34
CA THR A 76 17.77 -12.59 -9.24
C THR A 76 19.25 -12.90 -9.51
N VAL A 77 19.67 -14.13 -9.23
CA VAL A 77 21.05 -14.58 -9.49
C VAL A 77 21.43 -14.50 -10.97
N GLU A 78 20.44 -14.54 -11.86
CA GLU A 78 20.60 -14.34 -13.31
C GLU A 78 20.59 -12.86 -13.73
N ASN A 79 20.79 -11.92 -12.79
CA ASN A 79 20.77 -10.48 -13.00
C ASN A 79 19.46 -9.95 -13.64
N CYS A 80 18.34 -10.59 -13.31
CA CYS A 80 17.02 -10.18 -13.79
C CYS A 80 16.26 -9.40 -12.71
N GLN A 81 15.78 -8.19 -13.04
CA GLN A 81 14.92 -7.42 -12.16
C GLN A 81 13.54 -8.09 -12.06
N LYS A 82 13.10 -8.38 -10.83
CA LYS A 82 11.74 -8.87 -10.53
C LYS A 82 11.14 -8.04 -9.42
N SER A 83 9.81 -8.11 -9.29
CA SER A 83 9.13 -7.56 -8.12
C SER A 83 7.98 -8.45 -7.66
N ARG A 84 7.65 -8.34 -6.37
CA ARG A 84 6.50 -8.98 -5.73
C ARG A 84 5.75 -7.94 -4.92
N ILE A 85 4.44 -7.90 -5.14
CA ILE A 85 3.55 -7.05 -4.37
C ILE A 85 3.18 -7.80 -3.09
N PHE A 86 3.51 -7.21 -1.93
CA PHE A 86 3.10 -7.69 -0.62
C PHE A 86 1.96 -6.85 -0.09
N PHE A 87 1.01 -7.52 0.55
CA PHE A 87 0.01 -6.90 1.40
C PHE A 87 0.42 -7.13 2.85
N ILE A 88 0.46 -6.06 3.64
CA ILE A 88 0.94 -6.04 5.01
C ILE A 88 -0.21 -5.58 5.90
N ALA A 89 -0.50 -6.36 6.94
CA ALA A 89 -1.30 -5.94 8.07
C ALA A 89 -0.33 -5.68 9.22
N TRP A 90 -0.16 -4.40 9.55
CA TRP A 90 0.74 -3.90 10.59
C TRP A 90 -0.03 -3.66 11.89
#